data_AF-A0A914FZJ3-F1
#
_entry.id   AF-A0A914FZJ3-F1
#
_cell.length_a   1.000
_cell.length_b   1.000
_cell.length_c   1.000
_cell.angle_alpha   90.00
_cell.angle_beta   90.00
_cell.angle_gamma   90.00
#
_symmetry.space_group_name_H-M   'P 1'
#
loop_
_entity.id
_entity.type
_entity.pdbx_description
1 polymer ?
#
loop_
_entity_poly.entity_id
_entity_poly.type
_entity_poly.pdbx_seq_one_letter_code
_entity_poly.pdbx_strand_id
1 'polypeptide(L)'
;MRSHLDLLREEYSQLQAKHVDLQRRYDLLAASKRLTSESEDITSSSNKNDDDSASNFVQRLVSVVSQLYEKDLYSDITIHVDGRQLRAHKLIIYSRTNYWGDLHDVDNLDLGDMNYGTADIILRWMYSDTFDPKYGDSIVLDVFSYAILYQLTALKERCENILIGRLDIDNCVKIYQFAEKENLERLRDECAELVAARWNDFTAQHFADMDAALLYKMLKRRSKHVLSSIIKLQREDALFLYFVENDLRLAELTNEPDDDQNLP
;
A
#
# COMPACT_ATOMS: atom_id res chain seq x y z
N MET A 1 6.61 23.28 60.11
CA MET A 1 5.35 23.28 59.33
C MET A 1 5.49 23.88 57.93
N ARG A 2 6.08 25.07 57.74
CA ARG A 2 6.24 25.68 56.39
C ARG A 2 7.03 24.81 55.39
N SER A 3 8.19 24.28 55.81
CA SER A 3 9.04 23.43 54.96
C SER A 3 8.35 22.15 54.45
N HIS A 4 7.38 21.59 55.18
CA HIS A 4 6.67 20.39 54.74
C HIS A 4 5.58 20.73 53.71
N LEU A 5 4.98 21.92 53.79
CA LEU A 5 4.00 22.39 52.80
C LEU A 5 4.68 22.75 51.47
N ASP A 6 5.89 23.33 51.53
CA ASP A 6 6.68 23.65 50.34
C ASP A 6 7.10 22.37 49.61
N LEU A 7 7.57 21.36 50.35
CA LEU A 7 7.90 20.04 49.79
C LEU A 7 6.68 19.36 49.17
N LEU A 8 5.51 19.44 49.82
CA LEU A 8 4.26 18.87 49.29
C LEU A 8 3.83 19.56 47.98
N ARG A 9 4.02 20.88 47.90
CA ARG A 9 3.69 21.67 46.71
C ARG A 9 4.61 21.33 45.55
N GLU A 10 5.89 21.10 45.82
CA GLU A 10 6.87 20.69 44.83
C GLU A 10 6.57 19.28 44.29
N GLU A 11 6.32 18.31 45.17
CA GLU A 11 5.89 16.95 44.80
C GLU A 11 4.57 16.95 44.01
N TYR A 12 3.60 17.77 44.44
CA TYR A 12 2.33 17.93 43.72
C TYR A 12 2.54 18.50 42.31
N SER A 13 3.41 19.52 42.18
CA SER A 13 3.76 20.11 40.89
C SER A 13 4.46 19.09 39.98
N GLN A 14 5.39 18.29 40.50
CA GLN A 14 6.07 17.24 39.74
C GLN A 14 5.09 16.14 39.30
N LEU A 15 4.18 15.74 40.19
CA LEU A 15 3.16 14.74 39.89
C LEU A 15 2.20 15.24 38.80
N GLN A 16 1.81 16.51 38.86
CA GLN A 16 0.96 17.13 37.84
C GLN A 16 1.66 17.19 36.47
N ALA A 17 2.96 17.52 36.44
CA ALA A 17 3.74 17.49 35.19
C ALA A 17 3.85 16.07 34.60
N LYS A 18 4.10 15.06 35.45
CA LYS A 18 4.12 13.65 35.04
C LYS A 18 2.75 13.19 34.51
N HIS A 19 1.66 13.63 35.15
CA HIS A 19 0.30 13.30 34.70
C HIS A 19 0.03 13.88 33.31
N VAL A 20 0.42 15.13 33.04
CA VAL A 20 0.24 15.76 31.73
C VAL A 20 1.07 15.06 30.64
N ASP A 21 2.31 14.66 30.94
CA ASP A 21 3.14 13.91 30.00
C ASP A 21 2.55 12.52 29.69
N LEU A 22 2.06 11.82 30.72
CA LEU A 22 1.44 10.51 30.56
C LEU A 22 0.14 10.60 29.76
N GLN A 23 -0.70 11.60 30.06
CA GLN A 23 -1.90 11.90 29.31
C GLN A 23 -1.58 12.13 27.83
N ARG A 24 -0.60 13.02 27.55
CA ARG A 24 -0.16 13.30 26.18
C ARG A 24 0.29 12.06 25.42
N ARG A 25 1.04 11.15 26.07
CA ARG A 25 1.46 9.89 25.45
C ARG A 25 0.28 8.96 25.20
N TYR A 26 -0.68 8.90 26.13
CA TYR A 26 -1.91 8.13 25.94
C TYR A 26 -2.73 8.67 24.77
N ASP A 27 -2.88 9.99 24.64
CA ASP A 27 -3.62 10.61 23.53
C ASP A 27 -2.98 10.32 22.17
N LEU A 28 -1.65 10.39 22.09
CA LEU A 28 -0.90 10.01 20.89
C LEU A 28 -1.10 8.54 20.53
N LEU A 29 -1.07 7.64 21.52
CA LEU A 29 -1.32 6.22 21.32
C LEU A 29 -2.78 5.94 20.95
N ALA A 30 -3.75 6.65 21.55
CA ALA A 30 -5.17 6.52 21.25
C ALA A 30 -5.49 7.02 19.83
N ALA A 31 -4.88 8.14 19.41
CA ALA A 31 -4.96 8.63 18.05
C ALA A 31 -4.32 7.64 17.06
N SER A 32 -3.12 7.13 17.36
CA SER A 32 -2.45 6.11 16.55
C SER A 32 -3.26 4.82 16.45
N LYS A 33 -3.89 4.37 17.55
CA LYS A 33 -4.70 3.15 17.57
C LYS A 33 -5.93 3.27 16.68
N ARG A 34 -6.63 4.42 16.71
CA ARG A 34 -7.78 4.68 15.83
C ARG A 34 -7.41 4.73 14.35
N LEU A 35 -6.18 5.13 14.01
CA LEU A 35 -5.67 5.11 12.64
C LEU A 35 -5.30 3.68 12.16
N THR A 36 -5.02 2.75 13.08
CA THR A 36 -4.63 1.36 12.76
C THR A 36 -5.79 0.35 12.78
N SER A 37 -6.95 0.72 13.34
CA SER A 37 -8.08 -0.19 13.54
C SER A 37 -9.31 0.22 12.72
N GLU A 38 -9.26 0.03 11.40
CA GLU A 38 -10.47 -0.02 10.55
C GLU A 38 -10.96 -1.45 10.30
N SER A 39 -10.51 -2.41 11.10
CA SER A 39 -11.00 -3.79 11.06
C SER A 39 -11.07 -4.37 12.47
N GLU A 40 -12.16 -4.08 13.18
CA GLU A 40 -12.99 -5.07 13.88
C GLU A 40 -14.13 -4.36 14.63
N ASP A 41 -15.26 -5.06 14.64
CA ASP A 41 -16.60 -4.54 14.84
C ASP A 41 -16.98 -4.27 16.30
N ILE A 42 -18.02 -3.44 16.43
CA ILE A 42 -18.98 -3.22 17.53
C ILE A 42 -18.78 -4.03 18.83
N THR A 43 -18.57 -3.34 19.96
CA THR A 43 -19.48 -3.34 21.12
C THR A 43 -18.89 -2.55 22.29
N SER A 44 -19.65 -1.57 22.78
CA SER A 44 -19.91 -1.24 24.20
C SER A 44 -19.94 0.26 24.46
N SER A 45 -21.17 0.76 24.58
CA SER A 45 -21.50 1.92 25.38
C SER A 45 -20.83 1.84 26.75
N SER A 46 -20.06 2.87 27.11
CA SER A 46 -19.82 3.23 28.51
C SER A 46 -19.37 4.69 28.61
N ASN A 47 -20.15 5.46 29.34
CA ASN A 47 -19.93 6.85 29.76
C ASN A 47 -18.49 7.15 30.15
N LYS A 48 -17.88 8.19 29.53
CA LYS A 48 -16.75 8.94 30.10
C LYS A 48 -16.78 10.41 29.65
N ASN A 49 -17.52 11.22 30.40
CA ASN A 49 -17.39 12.67 30.39
C ASN A 49 -16.26 13.03 31.38
N ASP A 50 -15.00 13.09 30.92
CA ASP A 50 -13.90 13.86 31.56
C ASP A 50 -12.52 13.79 30.85
N ASP A 51 -12.41 13.24 29.62
CA ASP A 51 -11.12 13.02 28.91
C ASP A 51 -10.91 13.90 27.64
N ASP A 52 -11.66 15.01 27.53
CA ASP A 52 -11.98 15.64 26.24
C ASP A 52 -11.02 16.76 25.78
N SER A 53 -9.94 17.06 26.52
CA SER A 53 -9.10 18.25 26.22
C SER A 53 -7.98 17.98 25.20
N ALA A 54 -7.30 16.84 25.30
CA ALA A 54 -6.12 16.54 24.48
C ALA A 54 -6.45 15.63 23.27
N SER A 55 -7.44 14.74 23.42
CA SER A 55 -8.17 14.13 22.30
C SER A 55 -8.66 15.21 21.30
N ASN A 56 -9.10 16.36 21.81
CA ASN A 56 -9.57 17.48 21.00
C ASN A 56 -8.44 18.20 20.25
N PHE A 57 -7.24 18.39 20.81
CA PHE A 57 -6.16 19.08 20.06
C PHE A 57 -5.73 18.28 18.82
N VAL A 58 -5.47 16.97 18.95
CA VAL A 58 -5.03 16.14 17.81
C VAL A 58 -6.16 15.98 16.80
N GLN A 59 -7.39 15.72 17.24
CA GLN A 59 -8.55 15.62 16.34
C GLN A 59 -8.83 16.94 15.62
N ARG A 60 -8.73 18.06 16.32
CA ARG A 60 -8.86 19.39 15.72
C ARG A 60 -7.73 19.68 14.75
N LEU A 61 -6.49 19.29 15.06
CA LEU A 61 -5.37 19.45 14.14
C LEU A 61 -5.56 18.62 12.87
N VAL A 62 -5.92 17.34 13.00
CA VAL A 62 -6.22 16.45 11.87
C VAL A 62 -7.39 17.01 11.04
N SER A 63 -8.44 17.52 11.70
CA SER A 63 -9.58 18.15 11.03
C SER A 63 -9.19 19.43 10.29
N VAL A 64 -8.39 20.30 10.92
CA VAL A 64 -7.86 21.52 10.29
C VAL A 64 -6.97 21.17 9.09
N VAL A 65 -6.03 20.23 9.25
CA VAL A 65 -5.16 19.77 8.16
C VAL A 65 -6.01 19.23 7.02
N SER A 66 -6.98 18.34 7.29
CA SER A 66 -7.89 17.81 6.26
C SER A 66 -8.65 18.91 5.51
N GLN A 67 -9.04 19.98 6.19
CA GLN A 67 -9.74 21.13 5.59
C GLN A 67 -8.83 22.05 4.75
N LEU A 68 -7.50 21.96 4.91
CA LEU A 68 -6.53 22.72 4.11
C LEU A 68 -6.30 22.12 2.72
N TYR A 69 -6.86 20.94 2.42
CA TYR A 69 -6.80 20.36 1.10
C TYR A 69 -7.32 21.33 0.03
N GLU A 70 -6.49 21.61 -0.99
CA GLU A 70 -6.76 22.58 -2.07
C GLU A 70 -7.18 23.98 -1.60
N LYS A 71 -6.72 24.43 -0.42
CA LYS A 71 -6.93 25.81 0.05
C LYS A 71 -5.70 26.67 -0.16
N ASP A 72 -5.93 27.92 -0.51
CA ASP A 72 -4.89 28.95 -0.58
C ASP A 72 -4.32 29.32 0.80
N LEU A 73 -5.13 29.17 1.85
CA LEU A 73 -4.78 29.53 3.22
C LEU A 73 -3.56 28.72 3.69
N TYR A 74 -2.46 29.41 4.01
CA TYR A 74 -1.16 28.82 4.40
C TYR A 74 -0.42 28.02 3.32
N SER A 75 -0.95 27.98 2.10
CA SER A 75 -0.28 27.29 0.98
C SER A 75 1.04 28.00 0.63
N ASP A 76 2.11 27.22 0.58
CA ASP A 76 3.48 27.69 0.37
C ASP A 76 4.16 26.97 -0.81
N ILE A 77 3.40 26.17 -1.57
CA ILE A 77 3.85 25.50 -2.80
C ILE A 77 2.69 25.30 -3.79
N THR A 78 2.98 25.39 -5.09
CA THR A 78 2.06 25.06 -6.19
C THR A 78 2.46 23.75 -6.83
N ILE A 79 1.56 22.78 -6.85
CA ILE A 79 1.75 21.51 -7.55
C ILE A 79 1.20 21.63 -8.97
N HIS A 80 2.03 21.33 -9.96
CA HIS A 80 1.66 21.24 -11.37
C HIS A 80 1.48 19.78 -11.74
N VAL A 81 0.33 19.44 -12.32
CA VAL A 81 0.04 18.06 -12.75
C VAL A 81 -1.03 18.08 -13.84
N ASP A 82 -0.81 17.36 -14.94
CA ASP A 82 -1.79 17.20 -16.02
C ASP A 82 -2.41 18.52 -16.51
N GLY A 83 -1.54 19.55 -16.69
CA GLY A 83 -1.95 20.90 -17.09
C GLY A 83 -2.72 21.71 -16.05
N ARG A 84 -2.88 21.20 -14.83
CA ARG A 84 -3.59 21.83 -13.71
C ARG A 84 -2.62 22.31 -12.63
N GLN A 85 -3.09 23.24 -11.82
CA GLN A 85 -2.38 23.77 -10.66
C GLN A 85 -3.17 23.48 -9.39
N LEU A 86 -2.49 22.92 -8.39
CA LEU A 86 -3.03 22.58 -7.08
C LEU A 86 -2.27 23.32 -5.99
N ARG A 87 -2.99 23.93 -5.06
CA ARG A 87 -2.39 24.61 -3.90
C ARG A 87 -2.10 23.60 -2.81
N ALA A 88 -0.87 23.60 -2.30
CA ALA A 88 -0.42 22.62 -1.32
C ALA A 88 0.47 23.26 -0.23
N HIS A 89 0.84 22.43 0.74
CA HIS A 89 1.56 22.82 1.95
C HIS A 89 2.80 21.94 2.11
N LYS A 90 4.00 22.53 2.09
CA LYS A 90 5.28 21.84 2.26
C LYS A 90 5.30 21.01 3.54
N LEU A 91 4.77 21.55 4.63
CA LEU A 91 4.67 20.85 5.92
C LEU A 91 3.97 19.48 5.79
N ILE A 92 2.89 19.41 5.01
CA ILE A 92 2.12 18.18 4.81
C ILE A 92 2.89 17.19 3.94
N ILE A 93 3.55 17.66 2.87
CA ILE A 93 4.40 16.82 2.02
C ILE A 93 5.54 16.20 2.85
N TYR A 94 6.29 17.01 3.62
CA TYR A 94 7.36 16.54 4.48
C TYR A 94 6.91 15.55 5.54
N SER A 95 5.67 15.68 6.05
CA SER A 95 5.12 14.73 7.00
C SER A 95 4.93 13.32 6.44
N ARG A 96 4.88 13.18 5.10
CA ARG A 96 4.55 11.93 4.40
C ARG A 96 5.73 11.33 3.65
N THR A 97 6.65 12.16 3.15
CA THR A 97 7.81 11.71 2.38
C THR A 97 8.95 12.72 2.40
N ASN A 98 10.16 12.22 2.20
CA ASN A 98 11.37 13.01 1.97
C ASN A 98 11.86 12.93 0.51
N TYR A 99 11.06 12.37 -0.40
CA TYR A 99 11.47 12.08 -1.78
C TYR A 99 12.04 13.30 -2.53
N TRP A 100 11.39 14.46 -2.40
CA TRP A 100 11.84 15.70 -3.07
C TRP A 100 12.96 16.45 -2.34
N GLY A 101 13.48 15.90 -1.23
CA GLY A 101 14.52 16.56 -0.44
C GLY A 101 14.01 17.85 0.19
N ASP A 102 14.82 18.91 0.15
CA ASP A 102 14.46 20.20 0.72
C ASP A 102 13.69 21.08 -0.28
N LEU A 103 12.43 21.35 0.05
CA LEU A 103 11.49 22.22 -0.65
C LEU A 103 11.46 23.66 -0.09
N HIS A 104 12.34 24.08 0.83
CA HIS A 104 12.26 25.40 1.46
C HIS A 104 12.10 26.56 0.45
N ASP A 105 12.99 26.62 -0.55
CA ASP A 105 13.02 27.65 -1.59
C ASP A 105 12.28 27.24 -2.89
N VAL A 106 11.45 26.19 -2.84
CA VAL A 106 10.72 25.67 -4.00
C VAL A 106 9.28 26.18 -3.99
N ASP A 107 8.92 27.03 -4.95
CA ASP A 107 7.55 27.56 -5.07
C ASP A 107 6.64 26.67 -5.92
N ASN A 108 7.21 25.89 -6.83
CA ASN A 108 6.48 25.09 -7.81
C ASN A 108 7.06 23.68 -7.86
N LEU A 109 6.19 22.68 -7.73
CA LEU A 109 6.53 21.27 -7.82
C LEU A 109 5.80 20.66 -9.00
N ASP A 110 6.51 19.99 -9.91
CA ASP A 110 5.93 19.28 -11.04
C ASP A 110 5.88 17.78 -10.72
N LEU A 111 4.71 17.17 -10.92
CA LEU A 111 4.49 15.73 -10.73
C LEU A 111 4.64 14.92 -12.03
N GLY A 112 5.11 15.55 -13.11
CA GLY A 112 5.44 14.91 -14.38
C GLY A 112 4.21 14.36 -15.08
N ASP A 113 4.32 13.14 -15.61
CA ASP A 113 3.27 12.48 -16.41
C ASP A 113 2.13 11.87 -15.57
N MET A 114 2.06 12.19 -14.28
CA MET A 114 0.96 11.73 -13.45
C MET A 114 -0.37 12.35 -13.90
N ASN A 115 -1.41 11.52 -14.03
CA ASN A 115 -2.74 12.01 -14.32
C ASN A 115 -3.32 12.76 -13.10
N TYR A 116 -4.21 13.73 -13.34
CA TYR A 116 -4.79 14.52 -12.26
C TYR A 116 -5.55 13.68 -11.22
N GLY A 117 -6.25 12.61 -11.64
CA GLY A 117 -7.08 11.79 -10.74
C GLY A 117 -6.24 11.06 -9.68
N THR A 118 -5.14 10.44 -10.09
CA THR A 118 -4.18 9.77 -9.21
C THR A 118 -3.49 10.79 -8.30
N ALA A 119 -3.14 11.97 -8.83
CA ALA A 119 -2.55 13.04 -8.05
C ALA A 119 -3.50 13.56 -6.95
N ASP A 120 -4.77 13.81 -7.29
CA ASP A 120 -5.81 14.22 -6.34
C ASP A 120 -6.00 13.18 -5.23
N ILE A 121 -6.02 11.88 -5.57
CA ILE A 121 -6.15 10.80 -4.57
C ILE A 121 -4.94 10.79 -3.62
N ILE A 122 -3.72 10.86 -4.16
CA ILE A 122 -2.50 10.83 -3.35
C ILE A 122 -2.44 12.06 -2.46
N LEU A 123 -2.67 13.26 -3.01
CA LEU A 123 -2.64 14.49 -2.24
C LEU A 123 -3.72 14.48 -1.17
N ARG A 124 -4.95 14.11 -1.50
CA ARG A 124 -6.03 13.99 -0.51
C ARG A 124 -5.65 13.05 0.63
N TRP A 125 -5.09 11.88 0.30
CA TRP A 125 -4.57 10.95 1.31
C TRP A 125 -3.49 11.59 2.19
N MET A 126 -2.59 12.41 1.64
CA MET A 126 -1.58 13.12 2.45
C MET A 126 -2.22 14.00 3.54
N TYR A 127 -3.35 14.67 3.24
CA TYR A 127 -4.05 15.54 4.18
C TYR A 127 -5.01 14.80 5.13
N SER A 128 -5.65 13.72 4.69
CA SER A 128 -6.70 13.05 5.47
C SER A 128 -6.27 11.72 6.11
N ASP A 129 -5.18 11.13 5.65
CA ASP A 129 -4.81 9.73 5.90
C ASP A 129 -5.89 8.71 5.49
N THR A 130 -6.84 9.11 4.63
CA THR A 130 -7.91 8.23 4.15
C THR A 130 -7.67 7.82 2.70
N PHE A 131 -7.88 6.55 2.41
CA PHE A 131 -7.81 6.00 1.06
C PHE A 131 -9.03 5.12 0.88
N ASP A 132 -9.91 5.45 -0.08
CA ASP A 132 -11.15 4.71 -0.26
C ASP A 132 -10.82 3.31 -0.78
N PRO A 133 -11.13 2.23 -0.03
CA PRO A 133 -10.90 0.90 -0.55
C PRO A 133 -11.67 0.71 -1.85
N LYS A 134 -12.86 1.31 -2.05
CA LYS A 134 -13.73 1.08 -3.22
C LYS A 134 -13.14 1.51 -4.57
N TYR A 135 -11.98 2.18 -4.59
CA TYR A 135 -11.27 2.40 -5.85
C TYR A 135 -11.04 1.07 -6.59
N GLY A 136 -11.21 1.09 -7.91
CA GLY A 136 -10.98 -0.08 -8.76
C GLY A 136 -9.50 -0.42 -8.85
N ASP A 137 -9.19 -1.68 -9.15
CA ASP A 137 -7.82 -2.21 -9.12
C ASP A 137 -6.85 -1.42 -9.99
N SER A 138 -7.28 -0.89 -11.15
CA SER A 138 -6.43 -0.05 -12.00
C SER A 138 -5.98 1.24 -11.30
N ILE A 139 -6.90 1.92 -10.61
CA ILE A 139 -6.59 3.14 -9.84
C ILE A 139 -5.68 2.80 -8.66
N VAL A 140 -5.94 1.69 -7.97
CA VAL A 140 -5.09 1.25 -6.85
C VAL A 140 -3.67 0.96 -7.32
N LEU A 141 -3.51 0.26 -8.45
CA LEU A 141 -2.21 -0.03 -9.06
C LEU A 141 -1.48 1.25 -9.50
N ASP A 142 -2.19 2.21 -10.12
CA ASP A 142 -1.62 3.50 -10.49
C ASP A 142 -1.13 4.25 -9.24
N VAL A 143 -1.97 4.39 -8.21
CA VAL A 143 -1.58 5.02 -6.94
C VAL A 143 -0.41 4.29 -6.30
N PHE A 144 -0.39 2.96 -6.33
CA PHE A 144 0.68 2.16 -5.76
C PHE A 144 2.02 2.45 -6.46
N SER A 145 2.04 2.57 -7.79
CA SER A 145 3.28 2.91 -8.52
C SER A 145 3.89 4.23 -8.04
N TYR A 146 3.06 5.27 -7.84
CA TYR A 146 3.52 6.56 -7.32
C TYR A 146 3.83 6.52 -5.82
N ALA A 147 3.14 5.67 -5.04
CA ALA A 147 3.48 5.45 -3.64
C ALA A 147 4.87 4.84 -3.49
N ILE A 148 5.28 3.95 -4.40
CA ILE A 148 6.64 3.40 -4.45
C ILE A 148 7.62 4.50 -4.90
N LEU A 149 7.32 5.18 -6.02
CA LEU A 149 8.18 6.23 -6.57
C LEU A 149 8.49 7.33 -5.55
N TYR A 150 7.44 7.86 -4.92
CA TYR A 150 7.54 8.93 -3.93
C TYR A 150 7.79 8.43 -2.51
N GLN A 151 8.11 7.15 -2.32
CA GLN A 151 8.47 6.56 -1.02
C GLN A 151 7.42 6.78 0.08
N LEU A 152 6.14 6.72 -0.30
CA LEU A 152 4.99 6.85 0.60
C LEU A 152 4.69 5.49 1.25
N THR A 153 5.51 5.08 2.22
CA THR A 153 5.48 3.73 2.81
C THR A 153 4.09 3.33 3.32
N ALA A 154 3.41 4.21 4.07
CA ALA A 154 2.08 3.92 4.61
C ALA A 154 1.01 3.73 3.52
N LEU A 155 1.09 4.50 2.44
CA LEU A 155 0.17 4.36 1.30
C LEU A 155 0.47 3.07 0.52
N LYS A 156 1.76 2.78 0.30
CA LYS A 156 2.23 1.52 -0.30
C LYS A 156 1.67 0.30 0.44
N GLU A 157 1.81 0.24 1.77
CA GLU A 157 1.31 -0.87 2.58
C GLU A 157 -0.20 -1.01 2.49
N ARG A 158 -0.92 0.12 2.45
CA ARG A 158 -2.38 0.12 2.33
C ARG A 158 -2.84 -0.39 0.95
N CYS A 159 -2.21 0.07 -0.14
CA CYS A 159 -2.48 -0.43 -1.48
C CYS A 159 -2.19 -1.94 -1.59
N GLU A 160 -1.07 -2.41 -1.03
CA GLU A 160 -0.72 -3.83 -1.01
C GLU A 160 -1.78 -4.67 -0.30
N ASN A 161 -2.21 -4.26 0.90
CA ASN A 161 -3.23 -5.00 1.66
C ASN A 161 -4.59 -5.02 0.95
N ILE A 162 -4.98 -3.93 0.29
CA ILE A 162 -6.23 -3.88 -0.50
C ILE A 162 -6.17 -4.87 -1.67
N LEU A 163 -5.06 -4.91 -2.40
CA LEU A 163 -4.90 -5.82 -3.55
C LEU A 163 -4.85 -7.29 -3.10
N ILE A 164 -4.14 -7.61 -2.02
CA ILE A 164 -4.12 -8.97 -1.45
C ILE A 164 -5.53 -9.39 -1.03
N GLY A 165 -6.28 -8.52 -0.34
CA GLY A 165 -7.64 -8.82 0.11
C GLY A 165 -8.68 -8.96 -1.02
N ARG A 166 -8.33 -8.58 -2.25
CA ARG A 166 -9.18 -8.63 -3.45
C ARG A 166 -8.71 -9.60 -4.50
N LEU A 167 -7.65 -10.33 -4.21
CA LEU A 167 -7.02 -11.20 -5.17
C LEU A 167 -8.01 -12.28 -5.61
N ASP A 168 -8.21 -12.39 -6.91
CA ASP A 168 -9.08 -13.37 -7.55
C ASP A 168 -8.49 -13.79 -8.91
N ILE A 169 -9.05 -14.82 -9.54
CA ILE A 169 -8.55 -15.40 -10.79
C ILE A 169 -8.43 -14.34 -11.90
N ASP A 170 -9.40 -13.41 -11.98
CA ASP A 170 -9.47 -12.39 -13.02
C ASP A 170 -8.40 -11.29 -12.88
N ASN A 171 -8.00 -10.92 -11.65
CA ASN A 171 -7.04 -9.84 -11.41
C ASN A 171 -5.64 -10.32 -11.04
N CYS A 172 -5.48 -11.58 -10.63
CA CYS A 172 -4.23 -12.13 -10.10
C CYS A 172 -3.06 -11.99 -11.07
N VAL A 173 -3.27 -12.29 -12.36
CA VAL A 173 -2.22 -12.19 -13.38
C VAL A 173 -1.71 -10.75 -13.51
N LYS A 174 -2.61 -9.77 -13.60
CA LYS A 174 -2.24 -8.35 -13.73
C LYS A 174 -1.50 -7.85 -12.49
N ILE A 175 -1.98 -8.23 -11.31
CA ILE A 175 -1.35 -7.88 -10.03
C ILE A 175 0.03 -8.55 -9.90
N TYR A 176 0.18 -9.80 -10.35
CA TYR A 176 1.47 -10.49 -10.37
C TYR A 176 2.48 -9.78 -11.28
N GLN A 177 2.07 -9.38 -12.48
CA GLN A 177 2.93 -8.62 -13.40
C GLN A 177 3.39 -7.31 -12.78
N PHE A 178 2.47 -6.59 -12.12
CA PHE A 178 2.80 -5.37 -11.40
C PHE A 178 3.78 -5.64 -10.26
N ALA A 179 3.53 -6.67 -9.44
CA ALA A 179 4.38 -7.04 -8.33
C ALA A 179 5.79 -7.41 -8.76
N GLU A 180 5.95 -8.12 -9.88
CA GLU A 180 7.26 -8.45 -10.43
C GLU A 180 7.98 -7.24 -11.03
N LYS A 181 7.26 -6.34 -11.71
CA LYS A 181 7.83 -5.09 -12.24
C LYS A 181 8.35 -4.18 -11.12
N GLU A 182 7.57 -4.00 -10.06
CA GLU A 182 7.89 -3.11 -8.95
C GLU A 182 8.67 -3.80 -7.81
N ASN A 183 9.07 -5.07 -8.02
CA ASN A 183 9.80 -5.91 -7.07
C ASN A 183 9.15 -6.02 -5.67
N LEU A 184 7.85 -6.30 -5.65
CA LEU A 184 7.02 -6.49 -4.45
C LEU A 184 6.91 -7.97 -4.09
N GLU A 185 7.83 -8.45 -3.24
CA GLU A 185 7.96 -9.88 -2.93
C GLU A 185 6.70 -10.48 -2.29
N ARG A 186 6.11 -9.79 -1.30
CA ARG A 186 4.92 -10.26 -0.59
C ARG A 186 3.72 -10.40 -1.52
N LEU A 187 3.36 -9.34 -2.23
CA LEU A 187 2.26 -9.36 -3.20
C LEU A 187 2.43 -10.44 -4.28
N ARG A 188 3.67 -10.62 -4.78
CA ARG A 188 4.00 -11.66 -5.74
C ARG A 188 3.78 -13.06 -5.18
N ASP A 189 4.22 -13.32 -3.96
CA ASP A 189 4.15 -14.65 -3.37
C ASP A 189 2.69 -15.04 -3.07
N GLU A 190 1.86 -14.10 -2.62
CA GLU A 190 0.40 -14.26 -2.46
C GLU A 190 -0.29 -14.58 -3.81
N CYS A 191 0.07 -13.84 -4.88
CA CYS A 191 -0.42 -14.13 -6.23
C CYS A 191 -0.02 -15.52 -6.70
N ALA A 192 1.24 -15.91 -6.48
CA ALA A 192 1.73 -17.24 -6.86
C ALA A 192 1.06 -18.36 -6.07
N GLU A 193 0.68 -18.13 -4.81
CA GLU A 193 -0.06 -19.08 -3.99
C GLU A 193 -1.48 -19.30 -4.53
N LEU A 194 -2.19 -18.23 -4.90
CA LEU A 194 -3.51 -18.35 -5.53
C LEU A 194 -3.46 -19.12 -6.85
N VAL A 195 -2.47 -18.81 -7.71
CA VAL A 195 -2.26 -19.52 -8.98
C VAL A 195 -1.99 -21.01 -8.76
N ALA A 196 -1.17 -21.36 -7.76
CA ALA A 196 -0.89 -22.75 -7.45
C ALA A 196 -2.10 -23.50 -6.87
N ALA A 197 -2.90 -22.81 -6.04
CA ALA A 197 -4.08 -23.39 -5.41
C ALA A 197 -5.26 -23.59 -6.38
N ARG A 198 -5.41 -22.72 -7.38
CA ARG A 198 -6.53 -22.71 -8.33
C ARG A 198 -6.10 -22.81 -9.78
N TRP A 199 -5.02 -23.54 -10.06
CA TRP A 199 -4.42 -23.65 -11.39
C TRP A 199 -5.44 -24.01 -12.50
N ASN A 200 -6.34 -24.95 -12.21
CA ASN A 200 -7.33 -25.46 -13.16
C ASN A 200 -8.41 -24.44 -13.52
N ASP A 201 -8.58 -23.38 -12.73
CA ASP A 201 -9.56 -22.33 -13.00
C ASP A 201 -8.98 -21.27 -13.95
N PHE A 202 -7.66 -21.23 -14.13
CA PHE A 202 -7.03 -20.31 -15.07
C PHE A 202 -7.09 -20.84 -16.50
N THR A 203 -7.68 -20.04 -17.38
CA THR A 203 -7.65 -20.22 -18.83
C THR A 203 -6.47 -19.47 -19.49
N ALA A 204 -6.13 -19.85 -20.74
CA ALA A 204 -5.12 -19.17 -21.54
C ALA A 204 -5.37 -17.66 -21.74
N GLN A 205 -6.63 -17.20 -21.64
CA GLN A 205 -6.98 -15.79 -21.79
C GLN A 205 -6.42 -14.92 -20.66
N HIS A 206 -6.37 -15.41 -19.42
CA HIS A 206 -5.84 -14.62 -18.31
C HIS A 206 -4.33 -14.36 -18.45
N PHE A 207 -3.61 -15.24 -19.15
CA PHE A 207 -2.17 -15.11 -19.38
C PHE A 207 -1.81 -14.47 -20.73
N ALA A 208 -2.80 -14.10 -21.56
CA ALA A 208 -2.55 -13.63 -22.92
C ALA A 208 -1.62 -12.40 -22.97
N ASP A 209 -1.81 -11.46 -22.04
CA ASP A 209 -1.01 -10.23 -21.95
C ASP A 209 0.29 -10.43 -21.13
N MET A 210 0.55 -11.64 -20.64
CA MET A 210 1.74 -11.95 -19.84
C MET A 210 2.96 -12.27 -20.72
N ASP A 211 4.08 -11.63 -20.40
CA ASP A 211 5.39 -11.93 -21.00
C ASP A 211 5.79 -13.40 -20.77
N ALA A 212 6.38 -14.00 -21.80
CA ALA A 212 6.75 -15.42 -21.79
C ALA A 212 7.76 -15.78 -20.70
N ALA A 213 8.75 -14.91 -20.44
CA ALA A 213 9.75 -15.16 -19.41
C ALA A 213 9.14 -15.06 -18.01
N LEU A 214 8.21 -14.14 -17.81
CA LEU A 214 7.49 -13.99 -16.55
C LEU A 214 6.55 -15.18 -16.29
N LEU A 215 5.79 -15.60 -17.29
CA LEU A 215 4.94 -16.80 -17.23
C LEU A 215 5.77 -18.03 -16.87
N TYR A 216 6.91 -18.20 -17.55
CA TYR A 216 7.82 -19.30 -17.31
C TYR A 216 8.38 -19.28 -15.88
N LYS A 217 8.81 -18.11 -15.39
CA LYS A 217 9.29 -17.92 -14.01
C LYS A 217 8.22 -18.26 -12.98
N MET A 218 6.97 -17.85 -13.20
CA MET A 218 5.84 -18.14 -12.33
C MET A 218 5.59 -19.66 -12.25
N LEU A 219 5.52 -20.33 -13.42
CA LEU A 219 5.30 -21.76 -13.53
C LEU A 219 6.41 -22.58 -12.87
N LYS A 220 7.67 -22.24 -13.13
CA LYS A 220 8.84 -22.93 -12.57
C LYS A 220 8.87 -22.90 -11.04
N ARG A 221 8.34 -21.84 -10.43
CA ARG A 221 8.44 -21.62 -8.98
C ARG A 221 7.40 -22.42 -8.19
N ARG A 222 6.24 -22.72 -8.78
CA ARG A 222 5.09 -23.26 -8.03
C ARG A 222 4.26 -24.33 -8.76
N SER A 223 4.44 -24.57 -10.06
CA SER A 223 3.77 -25.67 -10.77
C SER A 223 4.57 -26.96 -10.65
N LYS A 224 3.89 -28.08 -10.37
CA LYS A 224 4.49 -29.42 -10.33
C LYS A 224 4.87 -29.92 -11.72
N HIS A 225 4.03 -29.63 -12.71
CA HIS A 225 4.15 -30.11 -14.09
C HIS A 225 4.21 -28.94 -15.05
N VAL A 226 5.38 -28.31 -15.13
CA VAL A 226 5.60 -27.08 -15.91
C VAL A 226 5.30 -27.28 -17.39
N LEU A 227 5.75 -28.40 -17.99
CA LEU A 227 5.54 -28.69 -19.41
C LEU A 227 4.05 -28.88 -19.76
N SER A 228 3.34 -29.74 -19.03
CA SER A 228 1.89 -29.93 -19.19
C SER A 228 1.12 -28.62 -19.04
N SER A 229 1.52 -27.78 -18.06
CA SER A 229 0.94 -26.46 -17.84
C SER A 229 1.12 -25.53 -19.05
N ILE A 230 2.32 -25.46 -19.62
CA ILE A 230 2.61 -24.63 -20.80
C ILE A 230 1.80 -25.09 -22.02
N ILE A 231 1.69 -26.41 -22.23
CA ILE A 231 0.96 -26.99 -23.36
C ILE A 231 -0.55 -26.73 -23.22
N LYS A 232 -1.11 -26.88 -22.02
CA LYS A 232 -2.51 -26.53 -21.72
C LYS A 232 -2.82 -25.06 -22.00
N LEU A 233 -1.85 -24.16 -21.75
CA LEU A 233 -1.97 -22.74 -22.04
C LEU A 233 -1.77 -22.38 -23.52
N GLN A 234 -1.31 -23.31 -24.35
CA GLN A 234 -1.03 -23.10 -25.78
C GLN A 234 -0.07 -21.92 -26.04
N ARG A 235 0.91 -21.70 -25.15
CA ARG A 235 1.90 -20.63 -25.25
C ARG A 235 3.23 -21.15 -25.81
N GLU A 236 3.36 -21.10 -27.14
CA GLU A 236 4.55 -21.57 -27.86
C GLU A 236 5.85 -20.83 -27.48
N ASP A 237 5.73 -19.55 -27.14
CA ASP A 237 6.83 -18.69 -26.69
C ASP A 237 7.40 -19.12 -25.33
N ALA A 238 6.53 -19.45 -24.36
CA ALA A 238 6.96 -20.02 -23.08
C ALA A 238 7.50 -21.45 -23.24
N LEU A 239 6.95 -22.23 -24.18
CA LEU A 239 7.43 -23.57 -24.51
C LEU A 239 8.84 -23.54 -25.09
N PHE A 240 9.12 -22.59 -25.97
CA PHE A 240 10.47 -22.38 -26.52
C PHE A 240 11.48 -22.08 -25.42
N LEU A 241 11.15 -21.20 -24.46
CA LEU A 241 12.02 -20.90 -23.31
C LEU A 241 12.29 -22.14 -22.46
N TYR A 242 11.27 -22.97 -22.23
CA TYR A 242 11.43 -24.23 -21.51
C TYR A 242 12.38 -25.19 -22.25
N PHE A 243 12.25 -25.31 -23.57
CA PHE A 243 13.10 -26.20 -24.36
C PHE A 243 14.55 -25.71 -24.46
N VAL A 244 14.78 -24.41 -24.59
CA VAL A 244 16.13 -23.83 -24.58
C VAL A 244 16.82 -24.09 -23.24
N GLU A 245 16.10 -23.97 -22.12
CA GLU A 245 16.71 -24.24 -20.80
C GLU A 245 16.95 -25.74 -20.55
N ASN A 246 16.09 -26.61 -21.08
CA ASN A 246 16.11 -28.05 -20.79
C ASN A 246 16.60 -28.93 -21.95
N ASP A 247 17.33 -28.38 -22.92
CA ASP A 247 17.73 -29.02 -24.19
C ASP A 247 18.36 -30.42 -24.01
N LEU A 248 19.09 -30.64 -22.92
CA LEU A 248 19.73 -31.91 -22.58
C LEU A 248 18.82 -32.93 -21.89
N ARG A 249 17.66 -32.52 -21.38
CA ARG A 249 16.70 -33.32 -20.59
C ARG A 249 15.33 -33.48 -21.24
N LEU A 250 15.17 -32.99 -22.46
CA LEU A 250 13.90 -33.01 -23.19
C LEU A 250 13.27 -34.40 -23.25
N ALA A 251 14.06 -35.44 -23.58
CA ALA A 251 13.55 -36.81 -23.70
C ALA A 251 13.05 -37.42 -22.37
N GLU A 252 13.54 -36.92 -21.23
CA GLU A 252 13.07 -37.36 -19.90
C GLU A 252 11.80 -36.61 -19.52
N LEU A 253 11.79 -35.28 -19.70
CA LEU A 253 10.70 -34.39 -19.29
C LEU A 253 9.44 -34.51 -20.16
N THR A 254 9.57 -34.85 -21.45
CA THR A 254 8.40 -35.14 -22.32
C THR A 254 7.72 -36.46 -21.99
N ASN A 255 8.38 -37.33 -21.22
CA ASN A 255 7.85 -38.63 -20.82
C ASN A 255 7.34 -38.64 -19.37
N GLU A 256 7.38 -37.50 -18.66
CA GLU A 256 6.82 -37.38 -17.33
C GLU A 256 5.30 -37.15 -17.43
N PRO A 257 4.46 -38.09 -16.94
CA PRO A 257 3.02 -37.92 -16.95
C PRO A 257 2.58 -36.89 -15.90
N ASP A 258 1.57 -36.08 -16.23
CA ASP A 258 0.88 -35.17 -15.30
C ASP A 258 0.16 -35.98 -14.20
N ASP A 259 -0.36 -35.31 -13.16
CA ASP A 259 -1.10 -35.91 -12.04
C ASP A 259 -2.32 -36.76 -12.52
N ASP A 260 -2.82 -36.51 -13.74
CA ASP A 260 -3.89 -37.27 -14.43
C ASP A 260 -3.38 -38.43 -15.31
N GLN A 261 -2.10 -38.83 -15.21
CA GLN A 261 -1.43 -39.83 -16.07
C GLN A 261 -1.38 -39.50 -17.57
N ASN A 262 -1.68 -38.26 -17.96
CA ASN A 262 -1.55 -37.82 -19.34
C ASN A 262 -0.12 -37.40 -19.62
N LEU A 263 0.43 -37.88 -20.74
CA LEU A 263 1.69 -37.37 -21.27
C LEU A 263 1.47 -35.94 -21.77
N PRO A 264 2.48 -35.05 -21.62
CA PRO A 264 2.43 -33.67 -22.08
C PRO A 264 2.14 -33.54 -23.58
#